data_AF-W1YU28-F1
#
_entry.id   AF-W1YU28-F1
#
_cell.length_a   1.000
_cell.length_b   1.000
_cell.length_c   1.000
_cell.angle_alpha   90.00
_cell.angle_beta   90.00
_cell.angle_gamma   90.00
#
_symmetry.space_group_name_H-M   'P 1'
#
loop_
_entity.id
_entity.type
_entity.pdbx_description
1 polymer ?
#
loop_
_entity_poly.entity_id
_entity_poly.type
_entity_poly.pdbx_seq_one_letter_code
_entity_poly.pdbx_strand_id
1 'polypeptide(L)' 'MSEEKKLKIEKVDIAEGGRYGKFVCEPLDRGYGITLGNSLRRILL' A
#
# COMPACT_ATOMS: atom_id res chain seq x y z
N MET A 1 24.15 9.30 6.85
CA MET A 1 22.86 9.65 7.50
C MET A 1 21.75 9.06 6.65
N SER A 2 21.25 7.88 7.00
CA SER A 2 20.09 7.27 6.35
C SER A 2 19.06 7.01 7.44
N GLU A 3 18.52 8.10 7.97
CA GLU A 3 17.44 8.08 8.95
C GLU A 3 16.20 7.41 8.31
N GLU A 4 15.91 6.21 8.79
CA GLU A 4 14.61 5.52 8.84
C GLU A 4 13.52 5.95 7.84
N LYS A 5 13.61 5.50 6.58
CA LYS A 5 12.41 5.39 5.72
C LYS A 5 11.60 4.14 6.10
N LYS A 6 10.97 4.16 7.27
CA LYS A 6 10.04 3.10 7.68
C LYS A 6 8.76 3.21 6.86
N LEU A 7 8.40 2.12 6.16
CA LEU A 7 7.13 2.02 5.45
C LEU A 7 5.96 2.27 6.41
N LYS A 8 5.10 3.21 6.06
CA LYS A 8 3.82 3.48 6.72
C LYS A 8 2.69 3.00 5.82
N ILE A 9 1.63 2.49 6.43
CA ILE A 9 0.41 2.09 5.74
C ILE A 9 -0.74 2.84 6.39
N GLU A 10 -1.42 3.67 5.62
CA GLU A 10 -2.55 4.48 6.05
C GLU A 10 -3.84 4.00 5.38
N LYS A 11 -4.94 3.99 6.14
CA LYS A 11 -6.29 3.72 5.62
C LYS A 11 -6.88 5.05 5.17
N VAL A 12 -7.07 5.21 3.87
CA VAL A 12 -7.57 6.47 3.28
C VAL A 12 -9.09 6.46 3.19
N ASP A 13 -9.68 5.31 2.90
CA ASP A 13 -11.13 5.17 2.79
C ASP A 13 -11.52 3.74 3.14
N ILE A 14 -12.53 3.58 3.98
CA ILE A 14 -13.13 2.29 4.30
C ILE A 14 -14.64 2.49 4.23
N ALA A 15 -15.29 1.83 3.28
CA ALA A 15 -16.73 1.92 3.17
C ALA A 15 -17.40 1.23 4.37
N GLU A 16 -18.44 1.85 4.93
CA GLU A 16 -19.19 1.35 6.10
C GLU A 16 -19.73 -0.08 5.89
N GLY A 17 -20.01 -0.47 4.64
CA GLY A 17 -20.46 -1.82 4.27
C GLY A 17 -19.35 -2.86 4.14
N GLY A 18 -18.08 -2.53 4.43
CA GLY A 18 -16.94 -3.46 4.41
C GLY A 18 -16.54 -3.99 3.03
N ARG A 19 -17.17 -3.51 1.95
CA ARG A 19 -16.94 -3.96 0.57
C ARG A 19 -15.83 -3.21 -0.16
N TYR A 20 -15.36 -2.10 0.40
CA TYR A 20 -14.32 -1.27 -0.20
C TYR A 20 -13.36 -0.77 0.87
N GLY A 21 -12.08 -0.82 0.55
CA GLY A 21 -11.01 -0.23 1.35
C GLY A 21 -9.90 0.30 0.46
N LYS A 22 -9.42 1.51 0.77
CA LYS A 22 -8.31 2.19 0.11
C LYS A 22 -7.19 2.40 1.12
N PHE A 23 -5.99 2.00 0.74
CA PHE A 23 -4.80 2.12 1.55
C PHE A 23 -3.71 2.86 0.78
N VAL A 24 -2.90 3.64 1.50
CA VAL A 24 -1.70 4.30 0.96
C VAL A 24 -0.48 3.77 1.71
N CYS A 25 0.54 3.38 0.96
CA CYS A 25 1.77 2.79 1.49
C CYS A 25 2.96 3.65 1.06
N GLU A 26 3.62 4.30 2.02
CA GLU A 26 4.75 5.20 1.75
C GLU A 26 5.67 5.37 2.96
N PRO A 27 6.95 5.75 2.79
CA PRO A 27 7.65 5.91 1.52
C PRO A 27 8.03 4.56 0.89
N LEU A 28 8.06 4.52 -0.45
CA LEU A 28 8.56 3.38 -1.22
C LEU A 28 9.66 3.85 -2.16
N ASP A 29 10.69 3.03 -2.31
CA ASP A 29 11.69 3.27 -3.36
C ASP A 29 11.07 3.08 -4.74
N ARG A 30 11.67 3.74 -5.72
CA ARG A 30 11.23 3.71 -7.11
C ARG A 30 11.10 2.24 -7.59
N GLY A 31 9.91 1.87 -8.05
CA GLY A 31 9.62 0.53 -8.57
C GLY A 31 8.95 -0.42 -7.57
N TYR A 32 9.07 -0.20 -6.25
CA TYR A 32 8.41 -1.08 -5.27
C TYR A 32 6.89 -0.95 -5.29
N GLY A 33 6.33 0.23 -5.59
CA GLY A 33 4.88 0.40 -5.74
C GLY A 33 4.29 -0.53 -6.81
N ILE A 34 4.96 -0.65 -7.97
CA ILE A 34 4.53 -1.55 -9.05
C ILE A 34 4.70 -3.01 -8.64
N THR A 35 5.83 -3.35 -8.03
CA THR A 35 6.15 -4.73 -7.60
C THR A 35 5.15 -5.25 -6.58
N LEU A 36 4.86 -4.46 -5.54
CA LEU A 36 3.88 -4.80 -4.51
C LEU A 36 2.46 -4.80 -5.07
N GLY A 37 2.07 -3.78 -5.84
CA GLY A 37 0.73 -3.67 -6.42
C GLY A 37 0.39 -4.83 -7.35
N ASN A 38 1.31 -5.22 -8.23
CA ASN A 38 1.11 -6.37 -9.11
C ASN A 38 1.03 -7.70 -8.35
N SER A 39 1.85 -7.86 -7.31
CA SER A 39 1.84 -9.06 -6.48
C SER A 39 0.51 -9.19 -5.74
N LEU A 40 0.05 -8.12 -5.08
CA LEU A 40 -1.24 -8.09 -4.38
C LEU A 40 -2.42 -8.31 -5.33
N ARG A 41 -2.42 -7.67 -6.51
CA ARG A 41 -3.46 -7.88 -7.53
C ARG A 41 -3.56 -9.35 -7.95
N ARG A 42 -2.43 -10.06 -8.07
CA ARG A 42 -2.43 -11.47 -8.51
C ARG A 42 -2.87 -12.44 -7.42
N ILE A 43 -2.69 -12.10 -6.15
CA ILE A 43 -3.07 -12.97 -5.02
C ILE A 43 -4.53 -12.76 -4.60
N LEU A 44 -5.06 -11.54 -4.77
CA LEU A 44 -6.43 -11.19 -4.38
C LEU A 44 -7.49 -11.43 -5.49
N LEU A 45 -7.06 -11.77 -6.71
CA LEU A 45 -7.91 -12.20 -7.83
C LEU A 45 -7.87 -13.72 -7.95
#